data_AF-A0A975QYC5-F1
#
_entry.id   AF-A0A975QYC5-F1
#
_cell.length_a   1.000
_cell.length_b   1.000
_cell.length_c   1.000
_cell.angle_alpha   90.00
_cell.angle_beta   90.00
_cell.angle_gamma   90.00
#
_symmetry.space_group_name_H-M   'P 1'
#
loop_
_entity.id
_entity.type
_entity.pdbx_description
1 polymer ?
#
loop_
_entity_poly.entity_id
_entity_poly.type
_entity_poly.pdbx_seq_one_letter_code
_entity_poly.pdbx_strand_id
1 'polypeptide(L)'
;MENTQESTQNEFSLTDLFYILINYIRTIVIATLFFGALAAVYAFSIAQEEYVSDVDVYITPVTEDVSSSDYSTARYLIMTIGEYMESNTIVDTVIDNLELNLDRDDFKDKLTVTASTDSFRINVSYQDPDAVLTTAVVNELVSVSIDMQENENSGEQFLPDSIKLVGILATEDGSYASPNKILIVIIGLFVGGIIGVSVAFVREMINNSFKTKEQIEAAFDVQVLGIIPEFIIKEDF
;
A
#
# COMPACT_ATOMS: atom_id res chain seq x y z
N MET A 1 18.89 60.60 23.24
CA MET A 1 18.93 59.22 23.78
C MET A 1 17.49 58.75 23.76
N GLU A 2 17.04 57.79 22.97
CA GLU A 2 17.63 56.91 21.97
C GLU A 2 16.41 56.45 21.17
N ASN A 3 16.44 56.59 19.86
CA ASN A 3 15.33 56.25 18.98
C ASN A 3 15.40 54.75 18.72
N THR A 4 14.54 53.97 19.36
CA THR A 4 14.42 52.53 19.13
C THR A 4 13.77 52.32 17.76
N GLN A 5 14.58 52.30 16.71
CA GLN A 5 14.16 51.70 15.45
C GLN A 5 14.03 50.20 15.71
N GLU A 6 12.79 49.74 15.85
CA GLU A 6 12.46 48.34 15.79
C GLU A 6 12.97 47.79 14.46
N SER A 7 13.90 46.85 14.58
CA SER A 7 14.36 45.97 13.52
C SER A 7 13.16 45.31 12.84
N THR A 8 12.77 45.77 11.67
CA THR A 8 12.00 44.97 10.72
C THR A 8 12.90 43.84 10.23
N GLN A 9 13.05 42.82 11.06
CA GLN A 9 13.52 41.52 10.60
C GLN A 9 12.57 41.05 9.50
N ASN A 10 13.13 40.43 8.47
CA ASN A 10 12.43 39.68 7.45
C ASN A 10 11.73 38.46 8.09
N GLU A 11 10.70 38.69 8.91
CA GLU A 11 9.77 37.65 9.31
C GLU A 11 8.82 37.44 8.13
N PHE A 12 8.89 36.27 7.50
CA PHE A 12 7.90 35.88 6.50
C PHE A 12 6.52 35.88 7.17
N SER A 13 5.69 36.88 6.87
CA SER A 13 4.32 36.89 7.36
C SER A 13 3.53 35.75 6.70
N LEU A 14 2.55 35.19 7.42
CA LEU A 14 1.63 34.19 6.86
C LEU A 14 0.89 34.71 5.62
N THR A 15 0.64 36.03 5.56
CA THR A 15 0.05 36.69 4.38
C THR A 15 0.99 36.68 3.18
N ASP A 16 2.30 36.81 3.40
CA ASP A 16 3.29 36.79 2.33
C ASP A 16 3.44 35.38 1.77
N LEU A 17 3.45 34.37 2.64
CA LEU A 17 3.36 32.95 2.26
C LEU A 17 2.14 32.66 1.38
N PHE A 18 0.97 33.20 1.74
CA PHE A 18 -0.26 33.01 0.99
C PHE A 18 -0.24 33.72 -0.37
N TYR A 19 0.35 34.92 -0.43
CA TYR A 19 0.50 35.69 -1.67
C TYR A 19 1.43 34.97 -2.65
N ILE A 20 2.54 34.39 -2.17
CA ILE A 20 3.45 33.57 -2.97
C ILE A 20 2.70 32.37 -3.56
N LEU A 21 1.90 31.67 -2.74
CA LEU A 21 1.14 30.52 -3.19
C LEU A 21 0.16 30.86 -4.34
N ILE A 22 -0.57 31.97 -4.21
CA ILE A 22 -1.52 32.42 -5.23
C ILE A 22 -0.80 32.90 -6.49
N ASN A 23 0.31 33.63 -6.36
CA ASN A 23 1.04 34.16 -7.52
C ASN A 23 1.67 33.03 -8.36
N TYR A 24 2.10 31.95 -7.72
CA TYR A 24 2.70 30.79 -8.39
C TYR A 24 1.77 29.58 -8.53
N ILE A 25 0.45 29.76 -8.32
CA ILE A 25 -0.52 28.66 -8.38
C ILE A 25 -0.47 27.89 -9.70
N ARG A 26 -0.20 28.57 -10.82
CA ARG A 26 -0.02 27.92 -12.13
C ARG A 26 1.16 26.96 -12.15
N THR A 27 2.29 27.34 -11.54
CA THR A 27 3.49 26.49 -11.45
C THR A 27 3.23 25.28 -10.57
N ILE A 28 2.56 25.49 -9.43
CA ILE A 28 2.20 24.42 -8.50
C ILE A 28 1.26 23.43 -9.17
N VAL A 29 0.19 23.90 -9.83
CA VAL A 29 -0.75 23.04 -10.53
C VAL A 29 -0.08 22.24 -11.64
N ILE A 30 0.80 22.85 -12.45
CA ILE A 30 1.53 22.14 -13.51
C ILE A 30 2.44 21.06 -12.92
N ALA A 31 3.18 21.38 -11.84
CA ALA A 31 4.05 20.41 -11.17
C ALA A 31 3.24 19.24 -10.59
N THR A 32 2.16 19.53 -9.88
CA THR A 32 1.25 18.52 -9.33
C THR A 32 0.69 17.60 -10.41
N LEU A 33 0.22 18.18 -11.52
CA LEU A 33 -0.37 17.41 -12.62
C LEU A 33 0.70 16.56 -13.33
N PHE A 34 1.92 17.07 -13.49
CA PHE A 34 3.04 16.34 -14.05
C PHE A 34 3.42 15.11 -13.19
N PHE A 35 3.61 15.30 -11.89
CA PHE A 35 3.91 14.18 -10.97
C PHE A 35 2.73 13.22 -10.81
N GLY A 36 1.49 13.72 -10.82
CA GLY A 36 0.29 12.89 -10.84
C GLY A 36 0.19 12.05 -12.11
N ALA A 37 0.53 12.61 -13.28
CA ALA A 37 0.57 11.88 -14.54
C ALA A 37 1.66 10.79 -14.54
N LEU A 38 2.86 11.09 -14.01
CA LEU A 38 3.92 10.10 -13.84
C LEU A 38 3.50 8.96 -12.91
N ALA A 39 2.85 9.28 -11.79
CA ALA A 39 2.33 8.28 -10.85
C ALA A 39 1.22 7.43 -11.48
N ALA A 40 0.37 8.01 -12.32
CA ALA A 40 -0.63 7.26 -13.08
C ALA A 40 0.03 6.31 -14.09
N VAL A 41 0.99 6.79 -14.89
CA VAL A 41 1.73 5.92 -15.82
C VAL A 41 2.40 4.76 -15.07
N TYR A 42 3.01 5.04 -13.92
CA TYR A 42 3.57 4.00 -13.07
C TYR A 42 2.51 2.99 -12.59
N ALA A 43 1.39 3.48 -12.06
CA ALA A 43 0.30 2.65 -11.53
C ALA A 43 -0.39 1.77 -12.58
N PHE A 44 -0.48 2.22 -13.83
CA PHE A 44 -1.20 1.52 -14.90
C PHE A 44 -0.31 0.72 -15.85
N SER A 45 0.98 1.06 -16.00
CA SER A 45 1.88 0.36 -16.93
C SER A 45 2.98 -0.45 -16.26
N ILE A 46 3.38 -0.13 -15.03
CA ILE A 46 4.55 -0.76 -14.40
C ILE A 46 4.14 -1.56 -13.17
N ALA A 47 3.20 -1.05 -12.38
CA ALA A 47 2.68 -1.76 -11.22
C ALA A 47 2.01 -3.06 -11.67
N GLN A 48 2.60 -4.19 -11.27
CA GLN A 48 2.08 -5.51 -11.53
C GLN A 48 0.81 -5.72 -10.70
N GLU A 49 -0.23 -6.27 -11.33
CA GLU A 49 -1.46 -6.64 -10.65
C GLU A 49 -1.19 -7.89 -9.82
N GLU A 50 -1.67 -7.91 -8.59
CA GLU A 50 -1.56 -9.05 -7.69
C GLU A 50 -2.97 -9.46 -7.26
N TYR A 51 -3.25 -10.73 -7.44
CA TYR A 51 -4.50 -11.37 -7.07
C TYR A 51 -4.28 -12.21 -5.82
N VAL A 52 -5.34 -12.36 -5.03
CA VAL A 52 -5.36 -13.18 -3.82
C VAL A 52 -6.56 -14.10 -3.88
N SER A 53 -6.33 -15.38 -3.60
CA SER A 53 -7.38 -16.37 -3.39
C SER A 53 -7.30 -16.89 -1.95
N ASP A 54 -8.46 -17.03 -1.32
CA ASP A 54 -8.59 -17.41 0.09
C ASP A 54 -9.50 -18.64 0.20
N VAL A 55 -9.07 -19.64 0.98
CA VAL A 55 -9.88 -20.81 1.32
C VAL A 55 -9.90 -21.00 2.83
N ASP A 56 -11.08 -21.33 3.34
CA ASP A 56 -11.26 -21.74 4.72
C ASP A 56 -11.25 -23.27 4.83
N VAL A 57 -10.38 -23.78 5.71
CA VAL A 57 -10.35 -25.18 6.15
C VAL A 57 -10.86 -25.25 7.57
N TYR A 58 -11.83 -26.12 7.82
CA TYR A 58 -12.44 -26.33 9.13
C TYR A 58 -12.00 -27.64 9.75
N ILE A 59 -11.81 -27.62 11.07
CA ILE A 59 -11.53 -28.80 11.86
C ILE A 59 -12.81 -29.20 12.57
N THR A 60 -13.30 -30.41 12.31
CA THR A 60 -14.52 -30.91 12.95
C THR A 60 -14.31 -32.29 13.56
N PRO A 61 -14.81 -32.54 14.79
CA PRO A 61 -14.84 -33.88 15.36
C PRO A 61 -15.92 -34.72 14.66
N VAL A 62 -15.59 -35.96 14.30
CA VAL A 62 -16.42 -36.91 13.54
C VAL A 62 -16.73 -38.13 14.41
N THR A 63 -17.34 -37.91 15.57
CA THR A 63 -17.79 -38.98 16.48
C THR A 63 -19.26 -38.77 16.86
N GLU A 64 -20.01 -39.88 17.04
CA GLU A 64 -21.44 -39.83 17.41
C GLU A 64 -21.66 -39.22 18.82
N ASP A 65 -20.68 -39.38 19.72
CA ASP A 65 -20.62 -38.73 21.03
C ASP A 65 -19.39 -37.81 21.09
N VAL A 66 -19.59 -36.55 20.74
CA VAL A 66 -18.52 -35.54 20.81
C VAL A 66 -18.27 -35.17 22.27
N SER A 67 -17.07 -35.48 22.77
CA SER A 67 -16.66 -35.18 24.14
C SER A 67 -16.03 -33.79 24.26
N SER A 68 -16.01 -33.22 25.47
CA SER A 68 -15.29 -31.95 25.72
C SER A 68 -13.77 -32.07 25.50
N SER A 69 -13.22 -33.28 25.63
CA SER A 69 -11.82 -33.59 25.28
C SER A 69 -11.54 -33.48 23.79
N ASP A 70 -12.51 -33.80 22.91
CA ASP A 70 -12.33 -33.73 21.46
C ASP A 70 -12.20 -32.27 21.00
N TYR A 71 -13.04 -31.37 21.54
CA TYR A 71 -12.90 -29.93 21.28
C TYR A 71 -11.57 -29.35 21.78
N SER A 72 -11.10 -29.82 22.94
CA SER A 72 -9.81 -29.38 23.49
C SER A 72 -8.65 -29.84 22.62
N THR A 73 -8.74 -31.07 22.09
CA THR A 73 -7.76 -31.66 21.18
C THR A 73 -7.77 -30.94 19.82
N ALA A 74 -8.94 -30.72 19.23
CA ALA A 74 -9.10 -29.94 18.01
C ALA A 74 -8.51 -28.52 18.13
N ARG A 75 -8.70 -27.88 19.30
CA ARG A 75 -8.13 -26.56 19.60
C ARG A 75 -6.60 -26.57 19.71
N TYR A 76 -5.99 -27.67 20.15
CA TYR A 76 -4.53 -27.80 20.18
C TYR A 76 -3.97 -28.07 18.78
N LEU A 77 -4.62 -28.97 18.04
CA LEU A 77 -4.16 -29.43 16.73
C LEU A 77 -4.32 -28.37 15.64
N ILE A 78 -5.23 -27.39 15.78
CA ILE A 78 -5.42 -26.37 14.74
C ILE A 78 -4.18 -25.56 14.40
N MET A 79 -3.34 -25.24 15.39
CA MET A 79 -2.08 -24.54 15.14
C MET A 79 -1.09 -25.46 14.44
N THR A 80 -0.96 -26.71 14.92
CA THR A 80 -0.09 -27.72 14.32
C THR A 80 -0.48 -28.05 12.88
N ILE A 81 -1.78 -28.12 12.56
CA ILE A 81 -2.26 -28.33 11.19
C ILE A 81 -1.94 -27.12 10.33
N GLY A 82 -2.14 -25.89 10.83
CA GLY A 82 -1.75 -24.69 10.11
C GLY A 82 -0.26 -24.71 9.73
N GLU A 83 0.61 -25.04 10.69
CA GLU A 83 2.05 -25.21 10.45
C GLU A 83 2.36 -26.38 9.50
N TYR A 84 1.59 -27.47 9.56
CA TYR A 84 1.74 -28.62 8.66
C TYR A 84 1.39 -28.26 7.22
N MET A 85 0.34 -27.47 6.98
CA MET A 85 -0.02 -26.99 5.65
C MET A 85 1.07 -26.09 5.04
N GLU A 86 1.85 -25.42 5.88
CA GLU A 86 3.01 -24.62 5.48
C GLU A 86 4.33 -25.43 5.44
N SER A 87 4.28 -26.74 5.70
CA SER A 87 5.47 -27.58 5.75
C SER A 87 6.13 -27.70 4.37
N ASN A 88 7.44 -27.93 4.37
CA ASN A 88 8.22 -28.04 3.12
C ASN A 88 7.71 -29.18 2.23
N THR A 89 7.29 -30.30 2.83
CA THR A 89 6.76 -31.46 2.10
C THR A 89 5.50 -31.11 1.32
N ILE A 90 4.57 -30.39 1.95
CA ILE A 90 3.32 -29.96 1.32
C ILE A 90 3.61 -28.95 0.21
N VAL A 91 4.42 -27.93 0.50
CA VAL A 91 4.79 -26.89 -0.48
C VAL A 91 5.49 -27.50 -1.69
N ASP A 92 6.46 -28.38 -1.50
CA ASP A 92 7.19 -29.04 -2.60
C ASP A 92 6.24 -29.87 -3.47
N THR A 93 5.31 -30.60 -2.84
CA THR A 93 4.34 -31.42 -3.59
C THR A 93 3.40 -30.56 -4.43
N VAL A 94 2.95 -29.41 -3.92
CA VAL A 94 2.11 -28.48 -4.70
C VAL A 94 2.89 -27.86 -5.85
N ILE A 95 4.15 -27.47 -5.63
CA ILE A 95 5.03 -26.95 -6.67
C ILE A 95 5.20 -27.99 -7.79
N ASP A 96 5.45 -29.24 -7.42
CA ASP A 96 5.62 -30.34 -8.38
C ASP A 96 4.32 -30.68 -9.13
N ASN A 97 3.19 -30.76 -8.43
CA ASN A 97 1.89 -31.10 -9.03
C ASN A 97 1.39 -30.05 -10.03
N LEU A 98 1.66 -28.77 -9.74
CA LEU A 98 1.29 -27.65 -10.60
C LEU A 98 2.40 -27.22 -11.57
N GLU A 99 3.54 -27.93 -11.57
CA GLU A 99 4.72 -27.67 -12.39
C GLU A 99 5.20 -26.20 -12.31
N LEU A 100 5.20 -25.64 -11.09
CA LEU A 100 5.56 -24.24 -10.87
C LEU A 100 7.06 -24.04 -10.97
N ASN A 101 7.48 -23.05 -11.77
CA ASN A 101 8.89 -22.66 -11.86
C ASN A 101 9.23 -21.62 -10.78
N LEU A 102 9.06 -22.00 -9.51
CA LEU A 102 9.29 -21.18 -8.33
C LEU A 102 10.12 -21.97 -7.30
N ASP A 103 10.95 -21.28 -6.54
CA ASP A 103 11.61 -21.89 -5.38
C ASP A 103 10.65 -22.00 -4.20
N ARG A 104 10.96 -22.89 -3.25
CA ARG A 104 10.17 -23.08 -2.04
C ARG A 104 10.08 -21.78 -1.22
N ASP A 105 11.19 -21.05 -1.10
CA ASP A 105 11.22 -19.83 -0.30
C ASP A 105 10.33 -18.74 -0.95
N ASP A 106 10.39 -18.62 -2.29
CA ASP A 106 9.54 -17.69 -3.05
C ASP A 106 8.05 -18.05 -2.94
N PHE A 107 7.72 -19.35 -2.88
CA PHE A 107 6.35 -19.81 -2.68
C PHE A 107 5.84 -19.47 -1.28
N LYS A 108 6.67 -19.69 -0.25
CA LYS A 108 6.32 -19.40 1.14
C LYS A 108 6.11 -17.91 1.40
N ASP A 109 6.90 -17.05 0.76
CA ASP A 109 6.73 -15.60 0.86
C ASP A 109 5.37 -15.12 0.33
N LYS A 110 4.76 -15.88 -0.59
CA LYS A 110 3.43 -15.60 -1.18
C LYS A 110 2.28 -16.31 -0.45
N LEU A 111 2.59 -17.26 0.42
CA LEU A 111 1.62 -18.06 1.16
C LEU A 111 1.38 -17.45 2.55
N THR A 112 0.12 -17.28 2.92
CA THR A 112 -0.27 -16.89 4.28
C THR A 112 -1.23 -17.93 4.85
N VAL A 113 -0.83 -18.59 5.93
CA VAL A 113 -1.68 -19.54 6.66
C VAL A 113 -1.99 -18.98 8.04
N THR A 114 -3.27 -18.73 8.32
CA THR A 114 -3.73 -18.19 9.60
C THR A 114 -4.68 -19.17 10.28
N ALA A 115 -4.26 -19.71 11.43
CA ALA A 115 -5.04 -20.62 12.25
C ALA A 115 -5.77 -19.88 13.40
N SER A 116 -7.09 -20.08 13.53
CA SER A 116 -7.92 -19.47 14.57
C SER A 116 -8.54 -20.53 15.50
N THR A 117 -8.00 -20.61 16.72
CA THR A 117 -8.43 -21.55 17.78
C THR A 117 -9.83 -21.28 18.34
N ASP A 118 -10.38 -20.08 18.14
CA ASP A 118 -11.72 -19.69 18.58
C ASP A 118 -12.80 -20.10 17.58
N SER A 119 -12.49 -20.05 16.29
CA SER A 119 -13.44 -20.37 15.22
C SER A 119 -13.22 -21.75 14.59
N PHE A 120 -12.22 -22.51 15.07
CA PHE A 120 -11.81 -23.80 14.51
C PHE A 120 -11.56 -23.76 12.98
N ARG A 121 -11.06 -22.60 12.52
CA ARG A 121 -10.85 -22.27 11.11
C ARG A 121 -9.36 -22.01 10.85
N ILE A 122 -8.85 -22.60 9.77
CA ILE A 122 -7.57 -22.28 9.16
C ILE A 122 -7.87 -21.56 7.86
N ASN A 123 -7.42 -20.33 7.73
CA ASN A 123 -7.50 -19.57 6.49
C ASN A 123 -6.17 -19.72 5.75
N VAL A 124 -6.24 -20.12 4.49
CA VAL A 124 -5.10 -20.24 3.59
C VAL A 124 -5.29 -19.23 2.47
N SER A 125 -4.28 -18.39 2.28
CA SER A 125 -4.28 -17.32 1.29
C SER A 125 -3.00 -17.39 0.46
N TYR A 126 -3.11 -17.21 -0.86
CA TYR A 126 -1.96 -17.16 -1.75
C TYR A 126 -2.06 -15.98 -2.71
N GLN A 127 -0.95 -15.25 -2.84
CA GLN A 127 -0.86 -14.03 -3.65
C GLN A 127 0.03 -14.22 -4.88
N ASP A 128 -0.52 -13.98 -6.08
CA ASP A 128 0.24 -14.08 -7.32
C ASP A 128 -0.36 -13.18 -8.43
N PRO A 129 0.45 -12.77 -9.43
CA PRO A 129 -0.06 -12.04 -10.58
C PRO A 129 -1.08 -12.78 -11.45
N ASP A 130 -1.16 -14.11 -11.39
CA ASP A 130 -2.16 -14.90 -12.12
C ASP A 130 -3.34 -15.30 -11.22
N ALA A 131 -4.51 -14.69 -11.47
CA ALA A 131 -5.74 -14.95 -10.72
C ALA A 131 -6.18 -16.42 -10.75
N VAL A 132 -5.97 -17.13 -11.87
CA VAL A 132 -6.35 -18.55 -11.99
C VAL A 132 -5.38 -19.41 -11.20
N LEU A 133 -4.08 -19.06 -11.27
CA LEU A 133 -3.05 -19.77 -10.53
C LEU A 133 -3.28 -19.67 -9.01
N THR A 134 -3.65 -18.51 -8.48
CA THR A 134 -3.90 -18.35 -7.03
C THR A 134 -4.97 -19.32 -6.53
N THR A 135 -6.08 -19.46 -7.25
CA THR A 135 -7.15 -20.41 -6.90
C THR A 135 -6.70 -21.86 -7.05
N ALA A 136 -5.93 -22.18 -8.10
CA ALA A 136 -5.39 -23.53 -8.29
C ALA A 136 -4.43 -23.93 -7.15
N VAL A 137 -3.54 -23.02 -6.75
CA VAL A 137 -2.57 -23.25 -5.68
C VAL A 137 -3.24 -23.49 -4.34
N VAL A 138 -4.19 -22.63 -3.95
CA VAL A 138 -4.87 -22.77 -2.65
C VAL A 138 -5.72 -24.05 -2.61
N ASN A 139 -6.42 -24.39 -3.69
CA ASN A 139 -7.18 -25.63 -3.77
C ASN A 139 -6.28 -26.87 -3.72
N GLU A 140 -5.16 -26.87 -4.46
CA GLU A 140 -4.20 -27.97 -4.46
C GLU A 140 -3.53 -28.12 -3.09
N LEU A 141 -3.14 -27.02 -2.43
CA LEU A 141 -2.57 -27.06 -1.09
C LEU A 141 -3.52 -27.72 -0.09
N VAL A 142 -4.81 -27.39 -0.16
CA VAL A 142 -5.85 -27.99 0.69
C VAL A 142 -6.01 -29.48 0.37
N SER A 143 -6.10 -29.85 -0.91
CA SER A 143 -6.23 -31.23 -1.35
C SER A 143 -5.04 -32.09 -0.93
N VAL A 144 -3.81 -31.66 -1.23
CA VAL A 144 -2.57 -32.35 -0.84
C VAL A 144 -2.47 -32.47 0.68
N SER A 145 -2.84 -31.42 1.42
CA SER A 145 -2.83 -31.46 2.88
C SER A 145 -3.79 -32.52 3.42
N ILE A 146 -5.00 -32.63 2.87
CA ILE A 146 -5.98 -33.64 3.29
C ILE A 146 -5.50 -35.04 2.88
N ASP A 147 -5.07 -35.22 1.63
CA ASP A 147 -4.66 -36.51 1.09
C ASP A 147 -3.43 -37.09 1.83
N MET A 148 -2.44 -36.26 2.17
CA MET A 148 -1.26 -36.71 2.92
C MET A 148 -1.59 -37.08 4.37
N GLN A 149 -2.61 -36.45 4.96
CA GLN A 149 -3.09 -36.79 6.30
C GLN A 149 -3.93 -38.07 6.32
N GLU A 150 -4.72 -38.33 5.28
CA GLU A 150 -5.53 -39.55 5.18
C GLU A 150 -4.73 -40.77 4.69
N ASN A 151 -3.56 -40.57 4.09
CA ASN A 151 -2.74 -41.67 3.60
C ASN A 151 -1.99 -42.40 4.72
N GLU A 152 -2.50 -43.57 5.13
CA GLU A 152 -1.89 -44.44 6.15
C GLU A 152 -0.41 -44.82 5.86
N ASN A 153 0.05 -44.72 4.60
CA ASN A 153 1.42 -45.07 4.22
C ASN A 153 2.43 -43.91 4.36
N SER A 154 1.99 -42.68 4.59
CA SER A 154 2.89 -41.52 4.74
C SER A 154 3.61 -41.53 6.10
N GLY A 155 3.04 -42.22 7.11
CA GLY A 155 3.55 -42.17 8.49
C GLY A 155 3.36 -40.82 9.17
N GLU A 156 2.66 -39.88 8.53
CA GLU A 156 2.43 -38.50 8.98
C GLU A 156 1.01 -38.28 9.53
N GLN A 157 0.23 -39.35 9.72
CA GLN A 157 -1.10 -39.28 10.33
C GLN A 157 -0.97 -38.81 11.79
N PHE A 158 -1.12 -37.51 12.01
CA PHE A 158 -1.11 -36.90 13.34
C PHE A 158 -2.52 -36.56 13.85
N LEU A 159 -3.52 -36.57 12.97
CA LEU A 159 -4.91 -36.43 13.38
C LEU A 159 -5.46 -37.76 13.87
N PRO A 160 -6.09 -37.79 15.06
CA PRO A 160 -6.86 -38.96 15.47
C PRO A 160 -8.05 -39.15 14.53
N ASP A 161 -8.48 -40.40 14.31
CA ASP A 161 -9.64 -40.76 13.46
C ASP A 161 -10.94 -39.99 13.81
N SER A 162 -11.00 -39.43 15.02
CA SER A 162 -12.10 -38.60 15.51
C SER A 162 -12.09 -37.18 14.98
N ILE A 163 -11.08 -36.71 14.24
CA ILE A 163 -10.96 -35.32 13.76
C ILE A 163 -10.69 -35.33 12.25
N LYS A 164 -11.49 -34.55 11.50
CA LYS A 164 -11.31 -34.39 10.05
C LYS A 164 -11.15 -32.93 9.65
N LEU A 165 -10.42 -32.73 8.56
CA LEU A 165 -10.32 -31.48 7.86
C LEU A 165 -11.36 -31.41 6.75
N VAL A 166 -12.06 -30.28 6.69
CA VAL A 166 -13.03 -30.00 5.63
C VAL A 166 -12.64 -28.66 5.01
N GLY A 167 -12.06 -28.72 3.82
CA GLY A 167 -11.75 -27.54 3.02
C GLY A 167 -12.96 -27.10 2.20
N ILE A 168 -13.24 -25.79 2.17
CA ILE A 168 -14.19 -25.20 1.21
C ILE A 168 -13.38 -24.69 0.02
N LEU A 169 -13.34 -25.46 -1.06
CA LEU A 169 -12.56 -25.08 -2.24
C LEU A 169 -13.08 -23.78 -2.86
N ALA A 170 -12.16 -22.93 -3.29
CA ALA A 170 -12.48 -21.70 -3.99
C ALA A 170 -13.07 -22.05 -5.36
N THR A 171 -14.26 -21.52 -5.64
CA THR A 171 -15.01 -21.75 -6.89
C THR A 171 -14.88 -20.60 -7.89
N GLU A 172 -14.28 -19.49 -7.47
CA GLU A 172 -14.08 -18.29 -8.27
C GLU A 172 -12.57 -17.99 -8.38
N ASP A 173 -12.19 -17.28 -9.45
CA ASP A 173 -10.81 -16.85 -9.67
C ASP A 173 -10.37 -15.84 -8.60
N GLY A 174 -9.06 -15.73 -8.35
CA GLY A 174 -8.49 -14.84 -7.35
C GLY A 174 -8.98 -13.40 -7.48
N SER A 175 -9.25 -12.76 -6.34
CA SER A 175 -9.72 -11.38 -6.28
C SER A 175 -8.57 -10.39 -6.40
N TYR A 176 -8.81 -9.23 -7.02
CA TYR A 176 -7.78 -8.18 -7.15
C TYR A 176 -7.43 -7.61 -5.77
N ALA A 177 -6.21 -7.83 -5.31
CA ALA A 177 -5.75 -7.37 -4.01
C ALA A 177 -4.93 -6.09 -4.10
N SER A 178 -3.99 -6.03 -5.05
CA SER A 178 -3.02 -4.94 -5.15
C SER A 178 -2.59 -4.65 -6.59
N PRO A 179 -2.07 -3.45 -6.86
CA PRO A 179 -2.02 -2.28 -5.99
C PRO A 179 -3.26 -1.38 -6.14
N ASN A 180 -3.60 -0.60 -5.12
CA ASN A 180 -4.67 0.40 -5.24
C ASN A 180 -4.21 1.57 -6.13
N LYS A 181 -4.49 1.48 -7.44
CA LYS A 181 -4.05 2.45 -8.46
C LYS A 181 -4.50 3.87 -8.13
N ILE A 182 -5.70 4.03 -7.56
CA ILE A 182 -6.24 5.33 -7.13
C ILE A 182 -5.38 5.91 -6.00
N LEU A 183 -5.02 5.10 -5.01
CA LEU A 183 -4.18 5.53 -3.89
C LEU A 183 -2.79 5.96 -4.35
N ILE A 184 -2.17 5.23 -5.30
CA ILE A 184 -0.87 5.61 -5.87
C ILE A 184 -0.95 6.98 -6.57
N VAL A 185 -2.00 7.21 -7.36
CA VAL A 185 -2.20 8.51 -8.04
C VAL A 185 -2.41 9.63 -7.03
N ILE A 186 -3.18 9.39 -5.96
CA ILE A 186 -3.38 10.38 -4.89
C ILE A 186 -2.04 10.72 -4.23
N ILE A 187 -1.23 9.72 -3.87
CA ILE A 187 0.12 9.95 -3.31
C ILE A 187 0.98 10.76 -4.29
N GLY A 188 0.96 10.40 -5.57
CA GLY A 188 1.67 11.13 -6.62
C GLY A 188 1.26 12.61 -6.72
N LEU A 189 -0.03 12.91 -6.62
CA LEU A 189 -0.55 14.27 -6.57
C LEU A 189 -0.09 15.01 -5.31
N PHE A 190 -0.14 14.37 -4.14
CA PHE A 190 0.33 14.98 -2.89
C PHE A 190 1.81 15.32 -2.93
N VAL A 191 2.65 14.38 -3.36
CA VAL A 191 4.10 14.58 -3.52
C VAL A 191 4.37 15.68 -4.56
N GLY A 192 3.65 15.64 -5.69
CA GLY A 192 3.73 16.67 -6.72
C GLY A 192 3.38 18.07 -6.21
N GLY A 193 2.36 18.18 -5.36
CA GLY A 193 1.97 19.44 -4.72
C GLY A 193 3.04 19.98 -3.78
N ILE A 194 3.61 19.13 -2.93
CA ILE A 194 4.70 19.53 -2.03
C ILE A 194 5.89 20.05 -2.82
N ILE A 195 6.32 19.30 -3.85
CA ILE A 195 7.43 19.72 -4.73
C ILE A 195 7.08 21.01 -5.46
N GLY A 196 5.86 21.15 -5.98
CA GLY A 196 5.39 22.35 -6.65
C GLY A 196 5.46 23.59 -5.75
N VAL A 197 5.04 23.46 -4.49
CA VAL A 197 5.16 24.52 -3.49
C VAL A 197 6.62 24.85 -3.20
N SER A 198 7.47 23.84 -2.98
CA SER A 198 8.91 24.06 -2.76
C SER A 198 9.58 24.80 -3.93
N VAL A 199 9.25 24.44 -5.17
CA VAL A 199 9.76 25.11 -6.37
C VAL A 199 9.25 26.56 -6.45
N ALA A 200 7.99 26.81 -6.10
CA ALA A 200 7.44 28.17 -6.04
C ALA A 200 8.20 29.05 -5.03
N PHE A 201 8.52 28.51 -3.85
CA PHE A 201 9.32 29.22 -2.84
C PHE A 201 10.72 29.53 -3.34
N VAL A 202 11.44 28.55 -3.89
CA VAL A 202 12.79 28.76 -4.44
C VAL A 202 12.76 29.81 -5.56
N ARG A 203 11.74 29.77 -6.41
CA ARG A 203 11.57 30.75 -7.49
C ARG A 203 11.32 32.16 -6.97
N GLU A 204 10.54 32.32 -5.90
CA GLU A 204 10.37 33.63 -5.26
C GLU A 204 11.63 34.10 -4.55
N MET A 205 12.38 33.21 -3.89
CA MET A 205 13.66 33.58 -3.26
C MET A 205 14.71 34.04 -4.28
N ILE A 206 14.73 33.45 -5.48
CA ILE A 206 15.63 33.86 -6.57
C ILE A 206 15.11 35.15 -7.23
N ASN A 207 13.81 35.43 -7.14
CA ASN A 207 13.21 36.63 -7.68
C ASN A 207 13.56 37.85 -6.81
N ASN A 208 14.73 38.44 -7.07
CA ASN A 208 15.22 39.68 -6.47
C ASN A 208 14.48 40.94 -6.98
N SER A 209 13.15 40.88 -7.12
CA SER A 209 12.35 42.05 -7.48
C SER A 209 12.09 42.89 -6.22
N PHE A 210 12.64 44.10 -6.17
CA PHE A 210 12.28 45.09 -5.16
C PHE A 210 10.83 45.53 -5.39
N LYS A 211 9.92 45.21 -4.45
CA LYS A 211 8.48 45.48 -4.58
C LYS A 211 8.02 46.72 -3.83
N THR A 212 8.84 47.24 -2.92
CA THR A 212 8.51 48.44 -2.15
C THR A 212 9.62 49.48 -2.23
N LYS A 213 9.24 50.75 -2.03
CA LYS A 213 10.17 51.89 -2.03
C LYS A 213 11.25 51.71 -0.96
N GLU A 214 10.88 51.17 0.21
CA GLU A 214 11.79 50.93 1.33
C GLU A 214 12.86 49.89 0.97
N GLN A 215 12.51 48.88 0.16
CA GLN A 215 13.47 47.87 -0.29
C GLN A 215 14.50 48.44 -1.29
N ILE A 216 14.13 49.45 -2.09
CA ILE A 216 15.05 50.15 -3.01
C ILE A 216 15.96 51.11 -2.23
N GLU A 217 15.40 51.89 -1.31
CA GLU A 217 16.17 52.85 -0.51
C GLU A 217 17.19 52.14 0.38
N ALA A 218 16.83 51.01 1.00
CA ALA A 218 17.73 50.23 1.85
C ALA A 218 18.82 49.48 1.06
N ALA A 219 18.53 49.02 -0.16
CA ALA A 219 19.50 48.26 -0.96
C ALA A 219 20.55 49.14 -1.66
N PHE A 220 20.19 50.37 -2.01
CA PHE A 220 21.04 51.26 -2.79
C PHE A 220 21.45 52.54 -2.03
N ASP A 221 20.99 52.75 -0.80
CA ASP A 221 21.23 53.95 0.04
C ASP A 221 20.94 55.27 -0.71
N VAL A 222 19.95 55.24 -1.60
CA VAL A 222 19.50 56.38 -2.39
C VAL A 222 18.06 56.70 -2.06
N GLN A 223 17.76 57.99 -1.91
CA GLN A 223 16.43 58.47 -1.59
C GLN A 223 15.52 58.42 -2.83
N VAL A 224 14.31 57.88 -2.71
CA VAL A 224 13.35 57.78 -3.82
C VAL A 224 12.81 59.17 -4.14
N LEU A 225 13.18 59.71 -5.31
CA LEU A 225 12.82 61.06 -5.76
C LEU A 225 11.39 61.17 -6.31
N GLY A 226 10.74 60.05 -6.63
CA GLY A 226 9.38 60.04 -7.16
C GLY A 226 8.90 58.62 -7.46
N ILE A 227 7.59 58.41 -7.33
CA ILE A 227 6.91 57.15 -7.65
C ILE A 227 6.06 57.43 -8.89
N ILE A 228 6.22 56.63 -9.94
CA ILE A 228 5.32 56.70 -11.10
C ILE A 228 4.08 55.87 -10.73
N PRO A 229 2.90 56.50 -10.54
CA PRO A 229 1.69 55.75 -10.24
C PRO A 229 1.30 54.90 -11.46
N GLU A 230 0.84 53.68 -11.20
CA GLU A 230 0.34 52.80 -12.24
C GLU A 230 -0.96 53.38 -12.80
N PHE A 231 -0.93 53.85 -14.06
CA PHE A 231 -2.11 54.38 -14.71
C PHE A 231 -2.92 53.22 -15.32
N ILE A 232 -4.11 52.97 -14.78
CA ILE A 232 -5.10 52.12 -15.45
C ILE A 232 -5.62 52.91 -16.64
N ILE A 233 -5.15 52.58 -17.84
CA ILE A 233 -5.73 53.09 -19.08
C ILE A 233 -7.09 52.40 -19.24
N LYS A 234 -8.19 53.12 -19.00
CA LYS A 234 -9.50 52.70 -19.49
C LYS A 234 -9.50 52.84 -21.00
N GLU A 235 -9.44 51.72 -21.72
CA GLU A 235 -9.84 51.69 -23.12
C GLU A 235 -11.37 51.81 -23.16
N ASP A 236 -11.87 53.02 -23.38
CA ASP A 236 -13.25 53.24 -23.81
C ASP A 236 -13.28 53.07 -25.34
N PHE A 237 -13.58 51.86 -25.82
CA PHE A 237 -14.07 51.60 -27.19
C PHE A 237 -15.13 50.51 -27.22
#